data_AF-A0A2N7D279-F1
#
_entry.id   AF-A0A2N7D279-F1
#
_cell.length_a   1.000
_cell.length_b   1.000
_cell.length_c   1.000
_cell.angle_alpha   90.00
_cell.angle_beta   90.00
_cell.angle_gamma   90.00
#
_symmetry.space_group_name_H-M   'P 1'
#
loop_
_entity.id
_entity.type
_entity.pdbx_description
1 polymer ?
#
loop_
_entity_poly.entity_id
_entity_poly.type
_entity_poly.pdbx_seq_one_letter_code
_entity_poly.pdbx_strand_id
1 'polypeptide(L)'
;MDSISMLIVVAIAAWIGQIGLSFFQIRAFNRMLQAMAKKGTVKIGRTQSKWKKRTIVVLSESPEHKIIDAKVLKGVTVFARPETLDSLIGDAFPFSNQKVSSLDKGTQEALKVAFQTE
;
A
#
# COMPACT_ATOMS: atom_id res chain seq x y z
N MET A 1 -4.51 -4.69 44.65
CA MET A 1 -4.50 -5.38 43.34
C MET A 1 -3.10 -5.90 43.13
N ASP A 2 -2.92 -7.18 42.84
CA ASP A 2 -1.60 -7.75 42.59
C ASP A 2 -0.97 -7.17 41.32
N SER A 3 0.36 -7.04 41.31
CA SER A 3 1.11 -6.54 40.15
C SER A 3 0.83 -7.36 38.88
N ILE A 4 0.59 -8.66 39.03
CA ILE A 4 0.21 -9.56 37.92
C ILE A 4 -1.16 -9.17 37.35
N SER A 5 -2.15 -8.91 38.20
CA SER A 5 -3.49 -8.49 37.76
C SER A 5 -3.45 -7.15 37.02
N MET A 6 -2.59 -6.22 37.45
CA MET A 6 -2.41 -4.92 36.77
C MET A 6 -1.82 -5.09 35.36
N LEU A 7 -0.81 -5.94 35.20
CA LEU A 7 -0.19 -6.24 33.90
C LEU A 7 -1.17 -6.91 32.94
N ILE A 8 -2.01 -7.82 33.43
CA ILE A 8 -3.05 -8.49 32.63
C ILE A 8 -4.05 -7.45 32.09
N VAL A 9 -4.52 -6.54 32.94
CA VAL A 9 -5.47 -5.49 32.53
C VAL A 9 -4.87 -4.59 31.45
N VAL A 10 -3.61 -4.16 31.62
CA VAL A 10 -2.90 -3.35 30.61
C VAL A 10 -2.73 -4.10 29.30
N ALA A 11 -2.38 -5.39 29.34
CA ALA A 11 -2.22 -6.21 28.15
C ALA A 11 -3.54 -6.35 27.37
N ILE A 12 -4.67 -6.57 28.07
CA ILE A 12 -6.00 -6.64 27.45
C ILE A 12 -6.36 -5.28 26.82
N ALA A 13 -6.15 -4.17 27.53
CA ALA A 13 -6.41 -2.83 27.01
C ALA A 13 -5.56 -2.53 25.77
N ALA A 14 -4.27 -2.89 25.78
CA ALA A 14 -3.38 -2.73 24.65
C ALA A 14 -3.82 -3.59 23.44
N TRP A 15 -4.25 -4.82 23.68
CA TRP A 15 -4.75 -5.73 22.65
C TRP A 15 -6.04 -5.21 21.99
N ILE A 16 -6.98 -4.68 22.77
CA ILE A 16 -8.17 -4.00 22.25
C ILE A 16 -7.78 -2.79 21.41
N GLY A 17 -6.84 -1.97 21.90
CA GLY A 17 -6.29 -0.84 21.15
C GLY A 17 -5.68 -1.27 19.81
N GLN A 18 -4.92 -2.37 19.80
CA GLN A 18 -4.29 -2.92 18.60
C GLN A 18 -5.33 -3.38 17.56
N ILE A 19 -6.43 -3.99 17.98
CA ILE A 19 -7.54 -4.38 17.10
C ILE A 19 -8.20 -3.14 16.50
N GLY A 20 -8.48 -2.13 17.33
CA GLY A 20 -9.05 -0.86 16.88
C GLY A 20 -8.18 -0.20 15.80
N LEU A 21 -6.87 -0.08 16.05
CA LEU A 21 -5.92 0.45 15.08
C LEU A 21 -5.89 -0.37 13.78
N SER A 22 -5.87 -1.70 13.88
CA SER A 22 -5.89 -2.58 12.71
C SER A 22 -7.16 -2.37 11.86
N PHE A 23 -8.31 -2.18 12.50
CA PHE A 23 -9.56 -1.85 11.80
C PHE A 23 -9.47 -0.51 11.07
N PHE A 24 -8.96 0.53 11.74
CA PHE A 24 -8.73 1.83 11.10
C PHE A 24 -7.80 1.73 9.88
N GLN A 25 -6.76 0.88 9.96
CA GLN A 25 -5.81 0.66 8.87
C GLN A 25 -6.48 0.07 7.63
N ILE A 26 -7.25 -1.00 7.83
CA ILE A 26 -7.97 -1.69 6.75
C ILE A 26 -9.01 -0.74 6.15
N ARG A 27 -9.74 -0.01 7.00
CA ARG A 27 -10.74 0.97 6.54
C ARG A 27 -10.12 2.06 5.68
N ALA A 28 -8.97 2.62 6.09
CA ALA A 28 -8.26 3.65 5.34
C ALA A 28 -7.76 3.10 3.98
N PHE A 29 -7.20 1.89 3.97
CA PHE A 29 -6.75 1.24 2.74
C PHE A 29 -7.91 0.93 1.78
N ASN A 30 -9.03 0.41 2.30
CA ASN A 30 -10.22 0.12 1.49
C ASN A 30 -10.82 1.39 0.90
N ARG A 31 -10.87 2.49 1.68
CA ARG A 31 -11.33 3.79 1.17
C ARG A 31 -10.44 4.29 0.03
N MET A 32 -9.13 4.13 0.14
CA MET A 32 -8.18 4.46 -0.93
C MET A 32 -8.42 3.59 -2.16
N LEU A 33 -8.51 2.26 -1.99
CA LEU A 33 -8.78 1.33 -3.08
C LEU A 33 -10.09 1.64 -3.81
N GLN A 34 -11.17 1.91 -3.07
CA GLN A 34 -12.46 2.28 -3.66
C GLN A 34 -12.37 3.58 -4.47
N ALA A 35 -11.63 4.58 -3.97
CA ALA A 35 -11.42 5.84 -4.71
C ALA A 35 -10.64 5.61 -6.02
N MET A 36 -9.67 4.68 -6.03
CA MET A 36 -8.92 4.29 -7.22
C MET A 36 -9.77 3.44 -8.19
N ALA A 37 -10.57 2.51 -7.66
CA ALA A 37 -11.44 1.63 -8.45
C ALA A 37 -12.55 2.37 -9.18
N LYS A 38 -12.99 3.52 -8.65
CA LYS A 38 -13.94 4.40 -9.34
C LYS A 38 -13.35 5.09 -10.56
N LYS A 39 -12.02 5.23 -10.63
CA LYS A 39 -11.34 5.89 -11.75
C LYS A 39 -11.12 4.93 -12.91
N GLY A 40 -10.84 3.66 -12.63
CA GLY A 40 -10.51 2.65 -13.63
C GLY A 40 -10.13 1.30 -13.02
N THR A 41 -9.60 0.40 -13.84
CA THR A 41 -9.18 -0.95 -13.43
C THR A 41 -7.98 -0.86 -12.50
N VAL A 42 -8.11 -1.41 -11.28
CA VAL A 42 -7.05 -1.30 -10.27
C VAL A 42 -6.12 -2.51 -10.32
N LYS A 43 -4.82 -2.26 -10.50
CA LYS A 43 -3.74 -3.24 -10.37
C LYS A 43 -2.99 -3.01 -9.06
N ILE A 44 -2.70 -4.08 -8.32
CA ILE A 44 -2.03 -4.01 -7.02
C ILE A 44 -0.74 -4.83 -7.08
N GLY A 45 0.36 -4.22 -6.67
CA GLY A 45 1.65 -4.87 -6.54
C GLY A 45 2.17 -4.78 -5.12
N ARG A 46 2.94 -5.78 -4.69
CA ARG A 46 3.58 -5.77 -3.38
C ARG A 46 4.99 -6.30 -3.44
N THR A 47 5.89 -5.68 -2.69
CA THR A 47 7.23 -6.22 -2.43
C THR A 47 7.13 -7.61 -1.80
N GLN A 48 7.93 -8.56 -2.31
CA GLN A 48 8.00 -9.93 -1.80
C GLN A 48 9.13 -10.11 -0.77
N SER A 49 10.11 -9.22 -0.77
CA SER A 49 11.25 -9.27 0.16
C SER A 49 10.83 -9.23 1.63
N LYS A 50 11.24 -10.26 2.41
CA LYS A 50 11.00 -10.38 3.86
C LYS A 50 11.84 -9.40 4.69
N TRP A 51 12.95 -8.91 4.14
CA TRP A 51 13.95 -8.10 4.86
C TRP A 51 13.81 -6.59 4.64
N LYS A 52 12.96 -6.16 3.69
CA LYS A 52 12.74 -4.75 3.36
C LYS A 52 11.36 -4.30 3.84
N LYS A 53 11.19 -2.98 4.02
CA LYS A 53 9.89 -2.38 4.32
C LYS A 53 8.89 -2.80 3.24
N ARG A 54 7.82 -3.46 3.66
CA ARG A 54 6.75 -3.94 2.78
C ARG A 54 6.11 -2.73 2.09
N THR A 55 6.27 -2.67 0.76
CA THR A 55 5.74 -1.58 -0.07
C THR A 55 4.60 -2.12 -0.91
N ILE A 56 3.46 -1.43 -0.92
CA ILE A 56 2.29 -1.76 -1.73
C ILE A 56 2.15 -0.65 -2.75
N VAL A 57 2.07 -1.01 -4.03
CA VAL A 57 1.76 -0.09 -5.13
C VAL A 57 0.36 -0.40 -5.61
N VAL A 58 -0.45 0.64 -5.78
CA VAL A 58 -1.81 0.57 -6.31
C VAL A 58 -1.86 1.49 -7.52
N LEU A 59 -2.22 0.93 -8.66
CA LEU A 59 -2.33 1.63 -9.92
C LEU A 59 -3.77 1.54 -10.38
N SER A 60 -4.28 2.62 -10.96
CA SER A 60 -5.55 2.65 -11.65
C SER A 60 -5.28 2.87 -13.13
N GLU A 61 -5.82 2.01 -13.96
CA GLU A 61 -5.67 1.98 -15.41
C GLU A 61 -6.99 2.35 -16.08
N SER A 62 -6.92 3.28 -17.04
CA SER A 62 -8.03 3.65 -17.93
C SER A 62 -8.28 2.56 -18.98
N PRO A 63 -9.49 2.48 -19.57
CA PRO A 63 -9.74 1.64 -20.76
C PRO A 63 -8.76 1.84 -21.92
N GLU A 64 -8.08 2.99 -22.00
CA GLU A 64 -7.03 3.28 -23.00
C GLU A 64 -5.64 2.73 -22.62
N HIS A 65 -5.53 1.84 -21.64
CA HIS A 65 -4.27 1.30 -21.11
C HIS A 65 -3.29 2.35 -20.55
N LYS A 66 -3.81 3.50 -20.13
CA LYS A 66 -3.05 4.57 -19.48
C LYS A 66 -3.28 4.57 -17.97
N ILE A 67 -2.23 4.79 -17.21
CA ILE A 67 -2.34 4.94 -15.75
C ILE A 67 -2.92 6.30 -15.42
N ILE A 68 -4.07 6.32 -14.75
CA ILE A 68 -4.79 7.56 -14.38
C ILE A 68 -4.56 7.97 -12.92
N ASP A 69 -4.18 7.02 -12.07
CA ASP A 69 -3.77 7.31 -10.70
C ASP A 69 -2.80 6.23 -10.23
N ALA A 70 -1.79 6.63 -9.47
CA ALA A 70 -0.76 5.76 -8.95
C ALA A 70 -0.47 6.14 -7.50
N LYS A 71 -0.59 5.18 -6.58
CA LYS A 71 -0.33 5.39 -5.15
C LYS A 71 0.61 4.31 -4.63
N VAL A 72 1.50 4.70 -3.73
CA VAL A 72 2.38 3.79 -3.00
C VAL A 72 2.21 3.96 -1.52
N LEU A 73 2.11 2.83 -0.82
CA LEU A 73 2.11 2.76 0.62
C LEU A 73 3.40 2.08 1.08
N LYS A 74 4.22 2.83 1.81
CA LYS A 74 5.47 2.34 2.41
C LYS A 74 5.19 1.96 3.87
N GLY A 75 5.22 0.66 4.18
CA GLY A 75 4.91 0.15 5.51
C GLY A 75 3.44 -0.27 5.69
N VAL A 76 3.15 -0.89 6.83
CA VAL A 76 1.86 -1.55 7.12
C VAL A 76 1.25 -0.99 8.42
N THR A 77 1.23 0.32 8.61
CA THR A 77 0.62 0.94 9.81
C THR A 77 -0.48 1.93 9.44
N VAL A 78 -1.38 2.24 10.37
CA VAL A 78 -2.42 3.30 10.21
C VAL A 78 -1.85 4.68 9.89
N PHE A 79 -0.60 4.92 10.28
CA PHE A 79 0.08 6.19 10.11
C PHE A 79 0.82 6.29 8.79
N ALA A 80 0.98 5.18 8.06
CA ALA A 80 1.57 5.20 6.74
C ALA A 80 0.65 5.99 5.80
N ARG A 81 1.17 7.09 5.25
CA ARG A 81 0.44 7.90 4.29
C ARG A 81 0.68 7.37 2.88
N PRO A 82 -0.37 7.16 2.07
CA PRO A 82 -0.20 6.86 0.67
C PRO A 82 0.45 8.06 -0.03
N GLU A 83 1.58 7.83 -0.69
CA GLU A 83 2.24 8.82 -1.56
C GLU A 83 1.73 8.62 -2.99
N THR A 84 1.46 9.71 -3.72
CA THR A 84 1.14 9.63 -5.14
C THR A 84 2.42 9.47 -5.96
N LEU A 85 2.36 8.63 -6.98
CA LEU A 85 3.44 8.37 -7.93
C LEU A 85 3.16 9.13 -9.22
N ASP A 86 3.26 10.45 -9.18
CA ASP A 86 2.91 11.31 -10.31
C ASP A 86 3.79 11.03 -11.54
N SER A 87 4.99 10.48 -11.34
CA SER A 87 5.90 10.06 -12.41
C SER A 87 5.38 8.93 -13.29
N LEU A 88 4.40 8.16 -12.80
CA LEU A 88 3.77 7.05 -13.53
C LEU A 88 2.39 7.41 -14.10
N ILE A 89 1.82 8.55 -13.69
CA ILE A 89 0.49 8.98 -14.16
C ILE A 89 0.60 9.52 -15.58
N GLY A 90 -0.31 9.10 -16.45
CA GLY A 90 -0.37 9.49 -17.86
C GLY A 90 0.41 8.57 -18.80
N ASP A 91 1.30 7.72 -18.26
CA ASP A 91 2.04 6.73 -19.04
C ASP A 91 1.21 5.46 -19.25
N ALA A 92 1.44 4.80 -20.38
CA ALA A 92 1.00 3.42 -20.60
C ALA A 92 2.11 2.44 -20.18
N PHE A 93 1.72 1.24 -19.74
CA PHE A 93 2.67 0.16 -19.52
C PHE A 93 3.15 -0.41 -20.87
N PRO A 94 4.43 -0.78 -21.05
CA PRO A 94 5.53 -0.78 -20.09
C PRO A 94 6.20 0.59 -19.89
N PHE A 95 6.52 0.91 -18.63
CA PHE A 95 7.21 2.17 -18.29
C PHE A 95 8.68 2.16 -18.74
N SER A 96 9.21 3.34 -19.07
CA SER A 96 10.63 3.50 -19.38
C SER A 96 11.52 3.13 -18.19
N ASN A 97 12.61 2.39 -18.46
CA ASN A 97 13.57 1.96 -17.44
C ASN A 97 14.15 3.11 -16.61
N GLN A 98 14.25 4.32 -17.19
CA GLN A 98 14.74 5.50 -16.50
C GLN A 98 13.74 6.03 -15.45
N LYS A 99 12.44 5.94 -15.73
CA LYS A 99 11.38 6.31 -14.77
C LYS A 99 11.25 5.29 -13.65
N VAL A 100 11.46 4.01 -13.95
CA VAL A 100 11.44 2.95 -12.93
C VAL A 100 12.68 3.01 -12.05
N SER A 101 13.86 3.28 -12.62
CA SER A 101 15.12 3.32 -11.86
C SER A 101 15.24 4.51 -10.90
N SER A 102 14.53 5.62 -11.16
CA SER A 102 14.45 6.76 -10.25
C SER A 102 13.58 6.51 -9.01
N LEU A 103 12.79 5.44 -9.00
CA LEU A 103 11.96 5.06 -7.86
C LEU A 103 12.75 4.24 -6.83
N ASP A 104 12.30 4.25 -5.58
CA ASP A 104 12.84 3.39 -4.53
C ASP A 104 12.83 1.91 -4.93
N LYS A 105 13.87 1.16 -4.55
CA LYS A 105 13.99 -0.28 -4.85
C LYS A 105 12.76 -1.10 -4.43
N GLY A 106 12.07 -0.70 -3.35
CA GLY A 106 10.83 -1.36 -2.90
C GLY A 106 9.63 -1.12 -3.82
N THR A 107 9.52 0.09 -4.38
CA THR A 107 8.50 0.46 -5.36
C THR A 107 8.75 -0.24 -6.69
N GLN A 108 10.00 -0.32 -7.13
CA GLN A 108 10.38 -1.07 -8.34
C GLN A 108 9.96 -2.54 -8.25
N GLU A 109 10.23 -3.19 -7.12
CA GLU A 109 9.86 -4.59 -6.90
C GLU A 109 8.34 -4.78 -6.87
N ALA A 110 7.62 -3.89 -6.17
CA ALA A 110 6.16 -3.92 -6.14
C ALA A 110 5.54 -3.68 -7.53
N LEU A 111 6.12 -2.77 -8.33
CA LEU A 111 5.68 -2.48 -9.68
C LEU A 111 5.82 -3.70 -10.60
N LYS A 112 6.95 -4.41 -10.53
CA LYS A 112 7.15 -5.66 -11.29
C LYS A 112 6.08 -6.71 -10.95
N VAL A 113 5.76 -6.86 -9.67
CA VAL A 113 4.72 -7.81 -9.23
C VAL A 113 3.33 -7.41 -9.71
N ALA A 114 3.02 -6.10 -9.76
CA ALA A 114 1.71 -5.61 -10.22
C ALA A 114 1.38 -6.03 -11.66
N PHE A 115 2.39 -6.11 -12.53
CA PHE A 115 2.23 -6.45 -13.95
C PHE A 115 2.65 -7.89 -14.30
N GLN A 116 3.22 -8.64 -13.35
CA GLN A 116 3.49 -10.08 -13.51
C GLN A 116 2.29 -10.97 -13.15
N THR A 117 1.23 -10.41 -12.55
CA THR A 117 0.05 -11.18 -12.11
C THR A 117 -1.00 -11.33 -13.22
N GLU A 118 -0.58 -11.38 -14.49
CA GLU A 118 -1.43 -11.70 -15.64
C GLU A 118 -1.15 -13.10 -16.18
#